data_AF-A0A1A7PM78-F1
#
_entry.id   AF-A0A1A7PM78-F1
#
_cell.length_a   1.000
_cell.length_b   1.000
_cell.length_c   1.000
_cell.angle_alpha   90.00
_cell.angle_beta   90.00
_cell.angle_gamma   90.00
#
_symmetry.space_group_name_H-M   'P 1'
#
loop_
_entity.id
_entity.type
_entity.pdbx_description
1 polymer ?
#
loop_
_entity_poly.entity_id
_entity_poly.type
_entity_poly.pdbx_seq_one_letter_code
_entity_poly.pdbx_strand_id
1 'polypeptide(L)'
;MAILQSMTEAVQKKNEHTPSMATNVANNLDSNSLLMQSAAQKGQRYAAARGLQNSTVGAEAAQRAMIDVATPIAQIDTQNQFASQQAGLEREHQRGMTQLQADLNYSNQSRLNQAQNQFAAQQAELDRNQQTNLTRLQSDLNYSNQSRMAELQSRLNHQNEMEQLNAQVAANTIGKSIDFAQQITNNFDAQIAGILQNTNMKEADKQKAITQLKASRDSELQFMSSFFQAIPTTKQRWSSFPNLGVPSITIG
;
A
#
# COMPACT_ATOMS: atom_id res chain seq x y z
N MET A 1 13.17 -50.20 9.93
CA MET A 1 13.87 -51.46 9.57
C MET A 1 13.82 -51.77 8.07
N ALA A 2 12.76 -51.46 7.33
CA ALA A 2 12.66 -51.77 5.89
C ALA A 2 13.71 -51.10 4.97
N ILE A 3 14.22 -49.91 5.34
CA ILE A 3 15.19 -49.15 4.52
C ILE A 3 16.61 -49.76 4.60
N LEU A 4 16.98 -50.36 5.74
CA LEU A 4 18.26 -51.08 5.85
C LEU A 4 18.23 -52.39 5.07
N GLN A 5 17.06 -53.03 4.95
CA GLN A 5 16.89 -54.26 4.19
C GLN A 5 17.00 -54.01 2.68
N SER A 6 16.39 -52.93 2.17
CA SER A 6 16.50 -52.56 0.74
C SER A 6 17.90 -52.10 0.34
N MET A 7 18.63 -51.43 1.23
CA MET A 7 20.04 -51.08 0.97
C MET A 7 20.96 -52.30 1.01
N THR A 8 20.65 -53.31 1.83
CA THR A 8 21.41 -54.57 1.86
C THR A 8 21.17 -55.41 0.60
N GLU A 9 19.93 -55.45 0.10
CA GLU A 9 19.59 -56.13 -1.17
C GLU A 9 20.18 -55.41 -2.40
N ALA A 10 20.23 -54.08 -2.40
CA ALA A 10 20.86 -53.30 -3.47
C ALA A 10 22.39 -53.48 -3.52
N VAL A 11 23.04 -53.65 -2.36
CA VAL A 11 24.47 -53.98 -2.28
C VAL A 11 24.74 -55.43 -2.68
N GLN A 12 23.84 -56.37 -2.36
CA GLN A 12 23.97 -57.77 -2.79
C GLN A 12 23.81 -57.94 -4.31
N LYS A 13 22.88 -57.22 -4.97
CA LYS A 13 22.76 -57.25 -6.45
C LYS A 13 23.96 -56.64 -7.17
N LYS A 14 24.70 -55.72 -6.54
CA LYS A 14 25.90 -55.12 -7.13
C LYS A 14 27.13 -56.04 -7.08
N ASN A 15 27.03 -57.14 -6.32
CA ASN A 15 28.06 -58.17 -6.20
C ASN A 15 27.78 -59.40 -7.10
N GLU A 16 26.78 -59.33 -7.98
CA GLU A 16 26.70 -60.27 -9.10
C GLU A 16 27.91 -59.99 -9.99
N HIS A 17 28.90 -60.88 -9.87
CA HIS A 17 30.10 -60.94 -10.70
C HIS A 17 29.64 -60.84 -12.16
N THR A 18 29.71 -59.63 -12.73
CA THR A 18 29.43 -59.40 -14.14
C THR A 18 30.46 -60.28 -14.84
N PRO A 19 30.05 -61.42 -15.43
CA PRO A 19 31.00 -62.43 -15.83
C PRO A 19 31.96 -61.78 -16.81
N SER A 20 33.24 -61.83 -16.47
CA SER A 20 34.29 -61.24 -17.30
C SER A 20 34.21 -61.83 -18.70
N MET A 21 34.79 -61.15 -19.69
CA MET A 21 34.80 -61.66 -21.05
C MET A 21 35.33 -63.10 -21.15
N ALA A 22 36.30 -63.43 -20.29
CA ALA A 22 36.85 -64.77 -20.15
C ALA A 22 35.84 -65.77 -19.55
N THR A 23 35.03 -65.36 -18.57
CA THR A 23 34.02 -66.19 -17.90
C THR A 23 32.88 -66.56 -18.85
N ASN A 24 32.43 -65.63 -19.71
CA ASN A 24 31.37 -65.90 -20.69
C ASN A 24 31.84 -66.84 -21.80
N VAL A 25 33.08 -66.68 -22.27
CA VAL A 25 33.68 -67.60 -23.25
C VAL A 25 33.86 -68.99 -22.63
N ALA A 26 34.35 -69.06 -21.38
CA ALA A 26 34.52 -70.32 -20.66
C ALA A 26 33.18 -71.07 -20.46
N ASN A 27 32.11 -70.37 -20.07
CA ASN A 27 30.79 -70.98 -19.86
C ASN A 27 30.17 -71.52 -21.16
N ASN A 28 30.40 -70.85 -22.30
CA ASN A 28 29.88 -71.30 -23.60
C ASN A 28 30.63 -72.53 -24.14
N LEU A 29 31.92 -72.67 -23.81
CA LEU A 29 32.80 -73.73 -24.29
C LEU A 29 33.01 -74.87 -23.28
N ASP A 30 32.39 -74.79 -22.10
CA ASP A 30 32.42 -75.84 -21.10
C ASP A 30 31.94 -77.17 -21.71
N SER A 31 32.59 -78.29 -21.36
CA SER A 31 32.21 -79.63 -21.82
C SER A 31 30.79 -80.03 -21.41
N ASN A 32 30.26 -79.40 -20.35
CA ASN A 32 28.89 -79.56 -19.88
C ASN A 32 27.90 -78.57 -20.52
N SER A 33 28.35 -77.66 -21.39
CA SER A 33 27.44 -76.72 -22.04
C SER A 33 26.49 -77.44 -23.00
N LEU A 34 25.26 -76.94 -23.12
CA LEU A 34 24.26 -77.50 -24.06
C LEU A 34 24.79 -77.54 -25.50
N LEU A 35 25.63 -76.56 -25.84
CA LEU A 35 26.31 -76.48 -27.12
C LEU A 35 27.22 -77.70 -27.32
N MET A 36 28.08 -77.99 -26.34
CA MET A 36 29.09 -79.06 -26.43
C MET A 36 28.51 -80.47 -26.26
N GLN A 37 27.45 -80.61 -25.46
CA GLN A 37 26.65 -81.84 -25.37
C GLN A 37 25.94 -82.15 -26.70
N SER A 38 25.39 -81.13 -27.36
CA SER A 38 24.78 -81.29 -28.69
C SER A 38 25.82 -81.68 -29.75
N ALA A 39 27.02 -81.07 -29.70
CA ALA A 39 28.15 -81.44 -30.57
C ALA A 39 28.54 -82.91 -30.38
N ALA A 40 28.72 -83.33 -29.13
CA ALA A 40 29.10 -84.69 -28.78
C ALA A 40 28.06 -85.70 -29.26
N GLN A 41 26.77 -85.43 -29.01
CA GLN A 41 25.68 -86.29 -29.44
C GLN A 41 25.61 -86.41 -30.97
N LYS A 42 25.81 -85.31 -31.70
CA LYS A 42 25.87 -85.33 -33.18
C LYS A 42 27.09 -86.11 -33.68
N GLY A 43 28.26 -85.92 -33.07
CA GLY A 43 29.49 -86.66 -33.37
C GLY A 43 29.36 -88.16 -33.15
N GLN A 44 28.72 -88.57 -32.05
CA GLN A 44 28.41 -89.98 -31.75
C GLN A 44 27.46 -90.59 -32.78
N ARG A 45 26.39 -89.88 -33.16
CA ARG A 45 25.47 -90.35 -34.22
C ARG A 45 26.18 -90.53 -35.56
N TYR A 46 27.09 -89.61 -35.90
CA TYR A 46 27.86 -89.68 -37.13
C TYR A 46 28.88 -90.84 -37.13
N ALA A 47 29.57 -91.06 -36.00
CA ALA A 47 30.47 -92.21 -35.83
C ALA A 47 29.71 -93.54 -35.86
N ALA A 48 28.53 -93.60 -35.24
CA ALA A 48 27.68 -94.77 -35.24
C ALA A 48 27.21 -95.16 -36.66
N ALA A 49 26.89 -94.16 -37.49
CA ALA A 49 26.53 -94.34 -38.90
C ALA A 49 27.69 -94.87 -39.76
N ARG A 50 28.95 -94.68 -39.33
CA ARG A 50 30.15 -95.20 -39.99
C ARG A 50 30.67 -96.52 -39.39
N GLY A 51 29.90 -97.16 -38.51
CA GLY A 51 30.29 -98.42 -37.86
C GLY A 51 31.31 -98.26 -36.72
N LEU A 52 31.60 -97.03 -36.29
CA LEU A 52 32.56 -96.70 -35.23
C LEU A 52 31.86 -96.57 -33.86
N GLN A 53 30.83 -97.38 -33.59
CA GLN A 53 29.97 -97.26 -32.40
C GLN A 53 30.71 -97.46 -31.07
N ASN A 54 31.87 -98.12 -31.10
CA ASN A 54 32.69 -98.38 -29.92
C ASN A 54 33.84 -97.36 -29.74
N SER A 55 33.79 -96.23 -30.46
CA SER A 55 34.87 -95.23 -30.46
C SER A 55 34.36 -93.85 -30.08
N THR A 56 35.00 -93.22 -29.11
CA THR A 56 34.74 -91.83 -28.68
C THR A 56 35.26 -90.79 -29.69
N VAL A 57 36.03 -91.24 -30.69
CA VAL A 57 36.71 -90.38 -31.68
C VAL A 57 35.76 -89.44 -32.41
N GLY A 58 34.54 -89.88 -32.74
CA GLY A 58 33.57 -89.01 -33.40
C GLY A 58 32.96 -87.95 -32.48
N ALA A 59 32.83 -88.25 -31.18
CA ALA A 59 32.38 -87.29 -30.18
C ALA A 59 33.45 -86.23 -29.94
N GLU A 60 34.70 -86.65 -29.73
CA GLU A 60 35.85 -85.78 -29.50
C GLU A 60 36.17 -84.91 -30.71
N ALA A 61 36.13 -85.47 -31.93
CA ALA A 61 36.34 -84.71 -33.15
C ALA A 61 35.24 -83.65 -33.37
N ALA A 62 33.99 -83.96 -33.06
CA ALA A 62 32.88 -83.02 -33.16
C ALA A 62 32.96 -81.91 -32.09
N GLN A 63 33.34 -82.25 -30.85
CA GLN A 63 33.59 -81.27 -29.79
C GLN A 63 34.76 -80.35 -30.16
N ARG A 64 35.86 -80.89 -30.67
CA ARG A 64 37.04 -80.11 -31.06
C ARG A 64 36.76 -79.18 -32.24
N ALA A 65 36.04 -79.67 -33.26
CA ALA A 65 35.57 -78.84 -34.37
C ALA A 65 34.60 -77.75 -33.89
N MET A 66 33.75 -78.05 -32.91
CA MET A 66 32.84 -77.06 -32.34
C MET A 66 33.57 -76.02 -31.50
N ILE A 67 34.60 -76.39 -30.72
CA ILE A 67 35.43 -75.42 -29.98
C ILE A 67 36.16 -74.48 -30.95
N ASP A 68 36.69 -75.01 -32.05
CA ASP A 68 37.39 -74.23 -33.09
C ASP A 68 36.46 -73.19 -33.74
N VAL A 69 35.19 -73.54 -33.95
CA VAL A 69 34.18 -72.63 -34.51
C VAL A 69 33.56 -71.70 -33.44
N ALA A 70 33.38 -72.18 -32.21
CA ALA A 70 32.65 -71.46 -31.15
C ALA A 70 33.53 -70.46 -30.39
N THR A 71 34.84 -70.65 -30.34
CA THR A 71 35.79 -69.70 -29.72
C THR A 71 35.73 -68.29 -30.33
N PRO A 72 35.81 -68.08 -31.66
CA PRO A 72 35.70 -66.74 -32.23
C PRO A 72 34.29 -66.15 -32.08
N ILE A 73 33.24 -66.99 -32.14
CA ILE A 73 31.85 -66.55 -31.97
C ILE A 73 31.61 -66.05 -30.54
N ALA A 74 32.08 -66.78 -29.54
CA ALA A 74 31.96 -66.41 -28.15
C ALA A 74 32.73 -65.11 -27.82
N GLN A 75 33.88 -64.88 -28.46
CA GLN A 75 34.63 -63.63 -28.34
C GLN A 75 33.85 -62.44 -28.93
N ILE A 76 33.24 -62.61 -30.11
CA ILE A 76 32.42 -61.58 -30.76
C ILE A 76 31.17 -61.25 -29.93
N ASP A 77 30.44 -62.26 -29.46
CA ASP A 77 29.23 -62.05 -28.66
C ASP A 77 29.55 -61.30 -27.36
N THR A 78 30.65 -61.67 -26.72
CA THR A 78 31.14 -61.01 -25.51
C THR A 78 31.54 -59.55 -25.76
N GLN A 79 32.20 -59.27 -26.88
CA GLN A 79 32.55 -57.90 -27.27
C GLN A 79 31.30 -57.07 -27.60
N ASN A 80 30.31 -57.66 -28.25
CA ASN A 80 29.02 -57.03 -28.55
C ASN A 80 28.23 -56.73 -27.27
N GLN A 81 28.23 -57.64 -26.29
CA GLN A 81 27.60 -57.43 -24.98
C GLN A 81 28.27 -56.28 -24.21
N PHE A 82 29.60 -56.23 -24.21
CA PHE A 82 30.33 -55.14 -23.55
C PHE A 82 30.05 -53.78 -24.22
N ALA A 83 30.13 -53.71 -25.54
CA ALA A 83 29.81 -52.50 -26.29
C ALA A 83 28.37 -52.03 -26.04
N SER A 84 27.42 -52.97 -25.96
CA SER A 84 26.01 -52.68 -25.66
C SER A 84 25.80 -52.15 -24.25
N GLN A 85 26.51 -52.69 -23.26
CA GLN A 85 26.46 -52.20 -21.87
C GLN A 85 27.05 -50.78 -21.77
N GLN A 86 28.17 -50.52 -22.43
CA GLN A 86 28.79 -49.20 -22.45
C GLN A 86 27.88 -48.15 -23.10
N ALA A 87 27.27 -48.49 -24.25
CA ALA A 87 26.27 -47.63 -24.90
C ALA A 87 24.99 -47.45 -24.06
N GLY A 88 24.64 -48.41 -23.21
CA GLY A 88 23.55 -48.30 -22.23
C GLY A 88 23.84 -47.25 -21.16
N LEU A 89 24.99 -47.37 -20.50
CA LEU A 89 25.46 -46.44 -19.46
C LEU A 89 25.61 -45.01 -19.99
N GLU A 90 26.16 -44.85 -21.19
CA GLU A 90 26.34 -43.53 -21.81
C GLU A 90 24.99 -42.84 -22.11
N ARG A 91 23.98 -43.60 -22.57
CA ARG A 91 22.61 -43.08 -22.77
C ARG A 91 21.94 -42.73 -21.45
N GLU A 92 22.13 -43.51 -20.40
CA GLU A 92 21.60 -43.20 -19.07
C GLU A 92 22.22 -41.91 -18.52
N HIS A 93 23.55 -41.79 -18.63
CA HIS A 93 24.27 -40.58 -18.23
C HIS A 93 23.81 -39.34 -19.01
N GLN A 94 23.67 -39.44 -20.33
CA GLN A 94 23.14 -38.33 -21.15
C GLN A 94 21.72 -37.93 -20.74
N ARG A 95 20.85 -38.89 -20.45
CA ARG A 95 19.50 -38.62 -19.95
C ARG A 95 19.51 -37.94 -18.59
N GLY A 96 20.32 -38.44 -17.65
CA GLY A 96 20.48 -37.84 -16.32
C GLY A 96 20.98 -36.40 -16.39
N MET A 97 21.98 -36.13 -17.24
CA MET A 97 22.49 -34.77 -17.45
C MET A 97 21.45 -33.84 -18.08
N THR A 98 20.71 -34.33 -19.08
CA THR A 98 19.64 -33.55 -19.73
C THR A 98 18.53 -33.20 -18.73
N GLN A 99 18.15 -34.16 -17.87
CA GLN A 99 17.12 -33.95 -16.87
C GLN A 99 17.57 -32.98 -15.77
N LEU A 100 18.79 -33.12 -15.27
CA LEU A 100 19.36 -32.17 -14.32
C LEU A 100 19.42 -30.75 -14.88
N GLN A 101 19.79 -30.61 -16.16
CA GLN A 101 19.86 -29.31 -16.81
C GLN A 101 18.47 -28.68 -16.97
N ALA A 102 17.45 -29.48 -17.29
CA ALA A 102 16.06 -29.03 -17.33
C ALA A 102 15.56 -28.59 -15.95
N ASP A 103 15.83 -29.36 -14.90
CA ASP A 103 15.42 -29.06 -13.53
C ASP A 103 16.08 -27.78 -13.00
N LEU A 104 17.38 -27.61 -13.26
CA LEU A 104 18.11 -26.39 -12.90
C LEU A 104 17.54 -25.17 -13.64
N ASN A 105 17.27 -25.29 -14.93
CA ASN A 105 16.70 -24.20 -15.72
C ASN A 105 15.31 -23.81 -15.20
N TYR A 106 14.43 -24.80 -14.98
CA TYR A 106 13.11 -24.57 -14.43
C TYR A 106 13.15 -23.90 -13.05
N SER A 107 14.03 -24.38 -12.16
CA SER A 107 14.20 -23.79 -10.82
C SER A 107 14.67 -22.34 -10.88
N ASN A 108 15.67 -22.05 -11.72
CA ASN A 108 16.19 -20.69 -11.90
C ASN A 108 15.14 -19.76 -12.51
N GLN A 109 14.42 -20.22 -13.54
CA GLN A 109 13.36 -19.45 -14.17
C GLN A 109 12.23 -19.15 -13.18
N SER A 110 11.83 -20.13 -12.37
CA SER A 110 10.78 -19.97 -11.35
C SER A 110 11.19 -18.95 -10.28
N ARG A 111 12.42 -19.04 -9.76
CA ARG A 111 12.97 -18.07 -8.80
C ARG A 111 13.05 -16.66 -9.38
N LEU A 112 13.49 -16.54 -10.63
CA LEU A 112 13.55 -15.24 -11.32
C LEU A 112 12.15 -14.64 -11.49
N ASN A 113 11.18 -15.44 -11.92
CA ASN A 113 9.80 -14.98 -12.07
C ASN A 113 9.19 -14.57 -10.72
N GLN A 114 9.46 -15.31 -9.65
CA GLN A 114 9.02 -14.92 -8.30
C GLN A 114 9.65 -13.59 -7.86
N ALA A 115 10.96 -13.41 -8.07
CA ALA A 115 11.63 -12.16 -7.73
C ALA A 115 11.08 -10.97 -8.54
N GLN A 116 10.84 -11.15 -9.85
CA GLN A 116 10.24 -10.12 -10.70
C GLN A 116 8.83 -9.77 -10.26
N ASN A 117 8.00 -10.77 -9.96
CA ASN A 117 6.62 -10.54 -9.49
C ASN A 117 6.59 -9.81 -8.14
N GLN A 118 7.49 -10.18 -7.22
CA GLN A 118 7.61 -9.50 -5.93
C GLN A 118 8.04 -8.04 -6.09
N PHE A 119 9.04 -7.79 -6.95
CA PHE A 119 9.49 -6.43 -7.23
C PHE A 119 8.39 -5.58 -7.88
N ALA A 120 7.70 -6.11 -8.89
CA ALA A 120 6.60 -5.42 -9.54
C ALA A 120 5.45 -5.12 -8.56
N ALA A 121 5.15 -6.05 -7.64
CA ALA A 121 4.15 -5.84 -6.60
C ALA A 121 4.56 -4.73 -5.61
N GLN A 122 5.82 -4.72 -5.17
CA GLN A 122 6.37 -3.70 -4.28
C GLN A 122 6.34 -2.31 -4.93
N GLN A 123 6.72 -2.22 -6.20
CA GLN A 123 6.67 -0.95 -6.95
C GLN A 123 5.23 -0.45 -7.06
N ALA A 124 4.29 -1.33 -7.44
CA ALA A 124 2.88 -0.96 -7.55
C ALA A 124 2.27 -0.53 -6.20
N GLU A 125 2.72 -1.12 -5.09
CA GLU A 125 2.29 -0.73 -3.75
C GLU A 125 2.85 0.62 -3.33
N LEU A 126 4.13 0.89 -3.61
CA LEU A 126 4.75 2.19 -3.40
C LEU A 126 4.02 3.28 -4.19
N ASP A 127 3.76 3.05 -5.47
CA ASP A 127 3.07 4.00 -6.35
C ASP A 127 1.65 4.30 -5.84
N ARG A 128 0.89 3.25 -5.43
CA ARG A 128 -0.44 3.43 -4.80
C ARG A 128 -0.37 4.22 -3.50
N ASN A 129 0.65 3.99 -2.68
CA ASN A 129 0.83 4.71 -1.42
C ASN A 129 1.14 6.19 -1.67
N GLN A 130 2.04 6.48 -2.61
CA GLN A 130 2.34 7.85 -3.05
C GLN A 130 1.09 8.55 -3.58
N GLN A 131 0.34 7.89 -4.47
CA GLN A 131 -0.92 8.45 -5.00
C GLN A 131 -1.93 8.73 -3.88
N THR A 132 -2.07 7.81 -2.92
CA THR A 132 -2.98 7.98 -1.78
C THR A 132 -2.56 9.15 -0.89
N ASN A 133 -1.27 9.29 -0.61
CA ASN A 133 -0.75 10.38 0.21
C ASN A 133 -0.91 11.73 -0.49
N LEU A 134 -0.67 11.81 -1.79
CA LEU A 134 -0.90 13.03 -2.58
C LEU A 134 -2.38 13.42 -2.58
N THR A 135 -3.28 12.46 -2.76
CA THR A 135 -4.74 12.71 -2.70
C THR A 135 -5.17 13.18 -1.30
N ARG A 136 -4.65 12.56 -0.23
CA ARG A 136 -4.92 13.00 1.15
C ARG A 136 -4.43 14.42 1.40
N LEU A 137 -3.18 14.73 1.02
CA LEU A 137 -2.62 16.07 1.18
C LEU A 137 -3.43 17.13 0.43
N GLN A 138 -3.87 16.83 -0.79
CA GLN A 138 -4.74 17.74 -1.55
C GLN A 138 -6.08 17.96 -0.85
N SER A 139 -6.69 16.92 -0.31
CA SER A 139 -7.94 17.01 0.46
C SER A 139 -7.76 17.87 1.72
N ASP A 140 -6.70 17.64 2.49
CA ASP A 140 -6.42 18.37 3.72
C ASP A 140 -6.17 19.85 3.45
N LEU A 141 -5.41 20.18 2.40
CA LEU A 141 -5.18 21.55 1.97
C LEU A 141 -6.48 22.23 1.52
N ASN A 142 -7.34 21.52 0.77
CA ASN A 142 -8.62 22.05 0.33
C ASN A 142 -9.55 22.34 1.52
N TYR A 143 -9.66 21.41 2.47
CA TYR A 143 -10.46 21.59 3.67
C TYR A 143 -9.95 22.77 4.52
N SER A 144 -8.63 22.86 4.73
CA SER A 144 -8.00 23.97 5.46
C SER A 144 -8.30 25.32 4.81
N ASN A 145 -8.19 25.41 3.48
CA ASN A 145 -8.50 26.63 2.74
C ASN A 145 -9.97 27.02 2.84
N GLN A 146 -10.90 26.06 2.73
CA GLN A 146 -12.33 26.31 2.88
C GLN A 146 -12.70 26.77 4.29
N SER A 147 -12.15 26.13 5.32
CA SER A 147 -12.37 26.52 6.72
C SER A 147 -11.88 27.94 6.98
N ARG A 148 -10.67 28.29 6.52
CA ARG A 148 -10.13 29.65 6.66
C ARG A 148 -10.98 30.70 5.93
N MET A 149 -11.53 30.35 4.77
CA MET A 149 -12.42 31.23 4.00
C MET A 149 -13.76 31.44 4.72
N ALA A 150 -14.35 30.38 5.27
CA ALA A 150 -15.58 30.46 6.05
C ALA A 150 -15.39 31.31 7.32
N GLU A 151 -14.27 31.13 8.03
CA GLU A 151 -13.93 31.97 9.18
C GLU A 151 -13.74 33.44 8.81
N LEU A 152 -13.05 33.71 7.70
CA LEU A 152 -12.86 35.09 7.22
C LEU A 152 -14.20 35.73 6.88
N GLN A 153 -15.08 35.00 6.19
CA GLN A 153 -16.40 35.50 5.83
C GLN A 153 -17.27 35.75 7.08
N SER A 154 -17.22 34.86 8.07
CA SER A 154 -17.90 35.07 9.35
C SER A 154 -17.40 36.31 10.07
N ARG A 155 -16.07 36.52 10.12
CA ARG A 155 -15.46 37.72 10.72
C ARG A 155 -15.89 38.99 9.99
N LEU A 156 -15.91 38.99 8.66
CA LEU A 156 -16.36 40.13 7.86
C LEU A 156 -17.84 40.43 8.09
N ASN A 157 -18.70 39.40 8.12
CA ASN A 157 -20.12 39.57 8.41
C ASN A 157 -20.34 40.16 9.80
N HIS A 158 -19.63 39.64 10.82
CA HIS A 158 -19.72 40.16 12.17
C HIS A 158 -19.21 41.62 12.27
N GLN A 159 -18.13 41.96 11.56
CA GLN A 159 -17.65 43.34 11.48
C GLN A 159 -18.69 44.26 10.86
N ASN A 160 -19.28 43.86 9.72
CA ASN A 160 -20.32 44.65 9.06
C ASN A 160 -21.55 44.83 9.95
N GLU A 161 -22.00 43.77 10.65
CA GLU A 161 -23.11 43.83 11.58
C GLU A 161 -22.80 44.77 12.76
N MET A 162 -21.61 44.68 13.33
CA MET A 162 -21.18 45.58 14.40
C MET A 162 -21.07 47.04 13.93
N GLU A 163 -20.64 47.30 12.70
CA GLU A 163 -20.63 48.65 12.13
C GLU A 163 -22.05 49.20 11.93
N GLN A 164 -22.99 48.37 11.46
CA GLN A 164 -24.40 48.75 11.35
C GLN A 164 -25.04 49.04 12.71
N LEU A 165 -24.81 48.17 13.70
CA LEU A 165 -25.29 48.35 15.07
C LEU A 165 -24.71 49.63 15.70
N ASN A 166 -23.41 49.89 15.48
CA ASN A 166 -22.76 51.12 15.92
C ASN A 166 -23.45 52.36 15.34
N ALA A 167 -23.68 52.38 14.03
CA ALA A 167 -24.35 53.48 13.35
C ALA A 167 -25.79 53.67 13.86
N GLN A 168 -26.54 52.58 14.05
CA GLN A 168 -27.92 52.62 14.53
C GLN A 168 -28.00 53.17 15.97
N VAL A 169 -27.16 52.69 16.88
CA VAL A 169 -27.15 53.15 18.27
C VAL A 169 -26.75 54.62 18.37
N ALA A 170 -25.78 55.06 17.54
CA ALA A 170 -25.40 56.46 17.47
C ALA A 170 -26.54 57.33 16.93
N ALA A 171 -27.17 56.94 15.83
CA ALA A 171 -28.32 57.63 15.27
C ALA A 171 -29.48 57.72 16.27
N ASN A 172 -29.79 56.64 16.99
CA ASN A 172 -30.83 56.62 18.03
C ASN A 172 -30.51 57.56 19.20
N THR A 173 -29.25 57.61 19.63
CA THR A 173 -28.81 58.50 20.71
C THR A 173 -28.90 59.97 20.27
N ILE A 174 -28.42 60.27 19.06
CA ILE A 174 -28.51 61.62 18.47
C ILE A 174 -29.97 62.02 18.28
N GLY A 175 -30.81 61.12 17.75
CA GLY A 175 -32.25 61.34 17.59
C GLY A 175 -32.92 61.74 18.90
N LYS A 176 -32.65 60.99 19.99
CA LYS A 176 -33.15 61.35 21.33
C LYS A 176 -32.69 62.72 21.78
N SER A 177 -31.44 63.10 21.51
CA SER A 177 -30.93 64.44 21.86
C SER A 177 -31.68 65.56 21.13
N ILE A 178 -32.04 65.32 19.86
CA ILE A 178 -32.85 66.23 19.04
C ILE A 178 -34.27 66.30 19.59
N ASP A 179 -34.88 65.16 19.94
CA ASP A 179 -36.22 65.10 20.53
C ASP A 179 -36.29 65.90 21.85
N PHE A 180 -35.28 65.76 22.72
CA PHE A 180 -35.19 66.54 23.97
C PHE A 180 -35.04 68.04 23.69
N ALA A 181 -34.18 68.43 22.76
CA ALA A 181 -34.01 69.84 22.38
C ALA A 181 -35.30 70.44 21.82
N GLN A 182 -36.06 69.67 21.03
CA GLN A 182 -37.38 70.07 20.53
C GLN A 182 -38.40 70.20 21.66
N GLN A 183 -38.44 69.27 22.62
CA GLN A 183 -39.35 69.35 23.77
C GLN A 183 -39.08 70.58 24.63
N ILE A 184 -37.82 70.88 24.92
CA ILE A 184 -37.41 72.10 25.63
C ILE A 184 -37.91 73.32 24.86
N THR A 185 -37.57 73.43 23.57
CA THR A 185 -37.94 74.59 22.74
C THR A 185 -39.46 74.77 22.68
N ASN A 186 -40.22 73.70 22.41
CA ASN A 186 -41.68 73.75 22.34
C ASN A 186 -42.33 74.17 23.66
N ASN A 187 -41.82 73.71 24.80
CA ASN A 187 -42.33 74.08 26.11
C ASN A 187 -42.10 75.57 26.38
N PHE A 188 -40.88 76.07 26.14
CA PHE A 188 -40.57 77.48 26.32
C PHE A 188 -41.34 78.38 25.35
N ASP A 189 -41.52 77.96 24.10
CA ASP A 189 -42.32 78.71 23.11
C ASP A 189 -43.79 78.80 23.55
N ALA A 190 -44.36 77.72 24.09
CA ALA A 190 -45.71 77.72 24.65
C ALA A 190 -45.84 78.65 25.87
N GLN A 191 -44.85 78.64 26.79
CA GLN A 191 -44.83 79.55 27.93
C GLN A 191 -44.72 81.02 27.51
N ILE A 192 -43.85 81.33 26.53
CA ILE A 192 -43.70 82.68 25.96
C ILE A 192 -45.01 83.14 25.32
N ALA A 193 -45.66 82.28 24.53
CA ALA A 193 -46.95 82.60 23.92
C ALA A 193 -48.03 82.91 24.98
N GLY A 194 -48.06 82.13 26.07
CA GLY A 194 -48.97 82.37 27.20
C GLY A 194 -48.76 83.73 27.89
N ILE A 195 -47.50 84.15 28.07
CA ILE A 195 -47.18 85.47 28.65
C ILE A 195 -47.62 86.61 27.71
N LEU A 196 -47.37 86.46 26.40
CA LEU A 196 -47.75 87.46 25.41
C LEU A 196 -49.27 87.69 25.41
N GLN A 197 -50.05 86.60 25.49
CA GLN A 197 -51.52 86.62 25.50
C GLN A 197 -52.13 87.06 26.84
N ASN A 198 -51.35 87.13 27.92
CA ASN A 198 -51.86 87.52 29.23
C ASN A 198 -52.25 89.01 29.28
N THR A 199 -53.53 89.31 29.43
CA THR A 199 -54.07 90.68 29.46
C THR A 199 -53.86 91.40 30.80
N ASN A 200 -53.52 90.67 31.87
CA ASN A 200 -53.34 91.21 33.22
C ASN A 200 -51.90 91.64 33.54
N MET A 201 -50.93 91.36 32.65
CA MET A 201 -49.54 91.76 32.82
C MET A 201 -49.22 93.06 32.09
N LYS A 202 -48.43 93.95 32.72
CA LYS A 202 -47.87 95.15 32.07
C LYS A 202 -46.79 94.76 31.07
N GLU A 203 -46.63 95.55 30.01
CA GLU A 203 -45.70 95.26 28.91
C GLU A 203 -44.23 95.12 29.37
N ALA A 204 -43.78 95.98 30.29
CA ALA A 204 -42.43 95.91 30.86
C ALA A 204 -42.19 94.60 31.64
N ASP A 205 -43.22 94.12 32.36
CA ASP A 205 -43.15 92.88 33.13
C ASP A 205 -43.16 91.66 32.20
N LYS A 206 -43.93 91.70 31.10
CA LYS A 206 -43.89 90.68 30.04
C LYS A 206 -42.50 90.56 29.43
N GLN A 207 -41.89 91.68 29.08
CA GLN A 207 -40.54 91.69 28.48
C GLN A 207 -39.49 91.10 29.42
N LYS A 208 -39.58 91.40 30.73
CA LYS A 208 -38.68 90.85 31.75
C LYS A 208 -38.89 89.33 31.91
N ALA A 209 -40.14 88.87 31.98
CA ALA A 209 -40.46 87.44 32.09
C ALA A 209 -40.02 86.63 30.86
N ILE A 210 -40.25 87.16 29.64
CA ILE A 210 -39.79 86.54 28.39
C ILE A 210 -38.26 86.46 28.33
N THR A 211 -37.55 87.51 28.78
CA THR A 211 -36.08 87.52 28.82
C THR A 211 -35.55 86.45 29.78
N GLN A 212 -36.17 86.29 30.95
CA GLN A 212 -35.81 85.24 31.90
C GLN A 212 -36.07 83.83 31.35
N LEU A 213 -37.22 83.60 30.69
CA LEU A 213 -37.52 82.33 30.05
C LEU A 213 -36.53 81.98 28.93
N LYS A 214 -36.15 82.96 28.10
CA LYS A 214 -35.13 82.75 27.07
C LYS A 214 -33.78 82.37 27.67
N ALA A 215 -33.34 83.07 28.72
CA ALA A 215 -32.10 82.74 29.42
C ALA A 215 -32.13 81.33 30.04
N SER A 216 -33.27 80.92 30.61
CA SER A 216 -33.46 79.57 31.16
C SER A 216 -33.42 78.49 30.07
N ARG A 217 -34.13 78.71 28.95
CA ARG A 217 -34.11 77.82 27.79
C ARG A 217 -32.70 77.61 27.27
N ASP A 218 -31.95 78.70 27.10
CA ASP A 218 -30.59 78.64 26.55
C ASP A 218 -29.65 77.88 27.50
N SER A 219 -29.79 78.06 28.81
CA SER A 219 -29.05 77.29 29.82
C SER A 219 -29.38 75.79 29.76
N GLU A 220 -30.65 75.43 29.58
CA GLU A 220 -31.09 74.04 29.52
C GLU A 220 -30.62 73.36 28.23
N LEU A 221 -30.66 74.06 27.10
CA LEU A 221 -30.11 73.59 25.83
C LEU A 221 -28.58 73.42 25.90
N GLN A 222 -27.86 74.32 26.58
CA GLN A 222 -26.41 74.19 26.80
C GLN A 222 -26.05 72.98 27.68
N PHE A 223 -26.82 72.76 28.75
CA PHE A 223 -26.68 71.58 29.60
C PHE A 223 -26.89 70.30 28.79
N MET A 224 -27.96 70.23 28.00
CA MET A 224 -28.26 69.08 27.13
C MET A 224 -27.17 68.84 26.09
N SER A 225 -26.70 69.90 25.41
CA SER A 225 -25.60 69.78 24.46
C SER A 225 -24.36 69.18 25.11
N SER A 226 -23.98 69.67 26.29
CA SER A 226 -22.81 69.17 27.03
C SER A 226 -22.99 67.73 27.52
N PHE A 227 -24.19 67.39 28.02
CA PHE A 227 -24.52 66.05 28.48
C PHE A 227 -24.44 65.02 27.34
N PHE A 228 -25.08 65.28 26.21
CA PHE A 228 -25.09 64.36 25.07
C PHE A 228 -23.72 64.21 24.42
N GLN A 229 -22.92 65.29 24.34
CA GLN A 229 -21.54 65.22 23.87
C GLN A 229 -20.65 64.30 24.75
N ALA A 230 -20.99 64.15 26.03
CA ALA A 230 -20.27 63.27 26.95
C ALA A 230 -20.70 61.79 26.81
N ILE A 231 -21.85 61.48 26.20
CA ILE A 231 -22.31 60.09 26.02
C ILE A 231 -21.49 59.42 24.91
N PRO A 232 -20.80 58.29 25.17
CA PRO A 232 -19.94 57.64 24.20
C PRO A 232 -20.64 57.24 22.90
N THR A 233 -21.93 56.86 22.97
CA THR A 233 -22.71 56.40 21.81
C THR A 233 -22.97 57.48 20.77
N THR A 234 -22.75 58.75 21.07
CA THR A 234 -22.84 59.83 20.06
C THR A 234 -21.66 59.83 19.07
N LYS A 235 -20.63 59.00 19.28
CA LYS A 235 -19.46 58.84 18.41
C LYS A 235 -19.64 57.68 17.43
N GLN A 236 -19.09 57.79 16.21
CA GLN A 236 -19.26 56.80 15.14
C GLN A 236 -18.72 55.38 15.42
N ARG A 237 -17.93 55.16 16.48
CA ARG A 237 -17.37 53.85 16.84
C ARG A 237 -17.34 53.60 18.35
N TRP A 238 -18.46 53.88 19.02
CA TRP A 238 -18.55 53.80 20.47
C TRP A 238 -18.26 52.40 21.04
N SER A 239 -18.51 51.31 20.29
CA SER A 239 -18.18 49.95 20.74
C SER A 239 -16.68 49.67 20.84
N SER A 240 -15.83 50.54 20.29
CA SER A 240 -14.36 50.43 20.32
C SER A 240 -13.73 51.30 21.41
N PHE A 241 -14.53 52.01 22.22
CA PHE A 241 -14.01 52.79 23.33
C PHE A 241 -13.39 51.83 24.37
N PRO A 242 -12.11 52.02 24.76
CA PRO A 242 -11.47 51.14 25.72
C PRO A 242 -12.27 51.16 27.02
N ASN A 243 -12.56 49.98 27.55
CA ASN A 243 -13.21 49.83 28.85
C ASN A 243 -12.37 50.61 29.86
N LEU A 244 -12.85 51.77 30.31
CA LEU A 244 -12.23 52.50 31.40
C LEU A 244 -12.36 51.58 32.60
N GLY A 245 -11.27 50.88 32.93
CA GLY A 245 -11.23 49.93 34.03
C GLY A 245 -11.91 50.54 35.23
N VAL A 246 -12.89 49.82 35.78
CA VAL A 246 -13.61 50.26 36.98
C VAL A 246 -12.56 50.65 38.03
N PRO A 247 -12.58 51.90 38.56
CA PRO A 247 -11.61 52.31 39.56
C PRO A 247 -11.77 51.39 40.77
N SER A 248 -10.74 50.60 41.08
CA SER A 248 -10.67 49.90 42.35
C SER A 248 -10.52 50.95 43.44
N ILE A 249 -11.58 51.20 44.21
CA ILE A 249 -11.51 52.01 45.42
C ILE A 249 -10.68 51.20 46.44
N THR A 250 -9.43 51.57 46.64
CA THR A 250 -8.67 51.12 47.81
C THR A 250 -9.15 51.96 48.99
N ILE A 251 -9.94 51.34 49.87
CA ILE A 251 -10.27 51.92 51.18
C ILE A 251 -9.02 51.78 52.05
N GLY A 252 -8.39 52.90 52.38
CA GLY A 252 -7.33 53.02 53.37
C GLY A 252 -7.86 53.52 54.70
#